data_AF-A0A0M0T6V9-F1
#
_entry.id   AF-A0A0M0T6V9-F1
#
_cell.length_a   1.000
_cell.length_b   1.000
_cell.length_c   1.000
_cell.angle_alpha   90.00
_cell.angle_beta   90.00
_cell.angle_gamma   90.00
#
_symmetry.space_group_name_H-M   'P 1'
#
loop_
_entity.id
_entity.type
_entity.pdbx_description
1 polymer ?
#
loop_
_entity_poly.entity_id
_entity_poly.type
_entity_poly.pdbx_seq_one_letter_code
_entity_poly.pdbx_strand_id
1 'polypeptide(L)'
;MPATSNPVPFSEAKVECRLSALQQFPVKNEIAQRSTLKMVQQPCINKEQCGKNGYYSQNVPMVESYVTDVNAGSRSEFYYGCMHQKGWKQITKSLL
;
A
#
# COMPACT_ATOMS: atom_id res chain seq x y z
N MET A 1 -10.49 14.10 22.04
CA MET A 1 -11.77 14.06 22.78
C MET A 1 -11.79 12.81 23.64
N PRO A 2 -12.26 12.85 24.90
CA PRO A 2 -12.30 11.67 25.75
C PRO A 2 -13.36 10.70 25.22
N ALA A 3 -13.07 9.40 25.28
CA ALA A 3 -14.05 8.35 24.96
C ALA A 3 -15.22 8.43 25.94
N THR A 4 -16.46 8.38 25.44
CA THR A 4 -17.66 8.35 26.26
C THR A 4 -17.64 7.13 27.18
N SER A 5 -18.24 7.26 28.37
CA SER A 5 -18.13 6.32 29.50
C SER A 5 -18.60 4.88 29.25
N ASN A 6 -19.16 4.58 28.08
CA ASN A 6 -19.39 3.23 27.59
C ASN A 6 -19.02 3.14 26.10
N PRO A 7 -18.28 2.10 25.65
CA PRO A 7 -18.00 1.91 24.24
C PRO A 7 -19.29 1.57 23.47
N VAL A 8 -19.43 2.12 22.27
CA VAL A 8 -20.49 1.72 21.34
C VAL A 8 -20.30 0.22 21.03
N PRO A 9 -21.35 -0.61 20.90
CA PRO A 9 -21.18 -2.02 20.52
C PRO A 9 -20.30 -2.18 19.28
N PHE A 10 -19.35 -3.13 19.31
CA PHE A 10 -18.32 -3.25 18.29
C PHE A 10 -18.88 -3.39 16.87
N SER A 11 -19.96 -4.16 16.71
CA SER A 11 -20.63 -4.37 15.41
C SER A 11 -21.18 -3.06 14.84
N GLU A 12 -21.83 -2.26 15.68
CA GLU A 12 -22.40 -0.96 15.30
C GLU A 12 -21.29 0.02 14.94
N ALA A 13 -20.30 0.17 15.82
CA ALA A 13 -19.14 1.02 15.59
C ALA A 13 -18.41 0.65 14.29
N LYS A 14 -18.22 -0.65 14.04
CA LYS A 14 -17.55 -1.15 12.83
C LYS A 14 -18.32 -0.79 11.56
N VAL A 15 -19.65 -0.93 11.55
CA VAL A 15 -20.48 -0.61 10.39
C VAL A 15 -20.47 0.90 10.14
N GLU A 16 -20.76 1.69 11.16
CA GLU A 16 -20.80 3.16 11.06
C GLU A 16 -19.46 3.72 10.61
N CYS A 17 -18.37 3.36 11.28
CA CYS A 17 -17.04 3.85 10.94
C CYS A 17 -16.61 3.44 9.53
N ARG A 18 -17.01 2.25 9.05
CA ARG A 18 -16.71 1.82 7.68
C ARG A 18 -17.49 2.63 6.65
N LEU A 19 -18.77 2.90 6.90
CA LEU A 19 -19.61 3.69 6.01
C LEU A 19 -19.12 5.14 5.95
N SER A 20 -18.85 5.77 7.09
CA SER A 20 -18.30 7.12 7.14
C SER A 20 -16.93 7.23 6.47
N ALA A 21 -16.05 6.24 6.67
CA ALA A 21 -14.75 6.21 5.99
C ALA A 21 -14.90 6.10 4.47
N LEU A 22 -15.80 5.25 3.98
CA LEU A 22 -16.06 5.11 2.54
C LEU A 22 -16.73 6.36 1.94
N GLN A 23 -17.59 7.04 2.69
CA GLN A 23 -18.21 8.29 2.25
C GLN A 23 -17.18 9.42 2.13
N GLN A 24 -16.27 9.54 3.12
CA GLN A 24 -15.25 10.58 3.13
C GLN A 24 -14.10 10.29 2.16
N PHE A 25 -13.72 9.01 2.02
CA PHE A 25 -12.60 8.53 1.21
C PHE A 25 -13.04 7.35 0.34
N PRO A 26 -13.84 7.61 -0.72
CA PRO A 26 -14.35 6.56 -1.59
C PRO A 26 -13.21 5.81 -2.26
N VAL A 27 -13.48 4.59 -2.71
CA VAL A 27 -12.54 3.81 -3.52
C VAL A 27 -12.19 4.63 -4.76
N LYS A 28 -10.91 5.00 -4.88
CA LYS A 28 -10.42 5.82 -6.00
C LYS A 28 -9.22 5.13 -6.61
N ASN A 29 -9.50 4.30 -7.61
CA ASN A 29 -8.48 3.57 -8.33
C ASN A 29 -7.81 4.47 -9.36
N GLU A 30 -6.51 4.64 -9.22
CA GLU A 30 -5.68 5.38 -10.18
C GLU A 30 -4.49 4.53 -10.62
N ILE A 31 -3.91 4.89 -11.76
CA ILE A 31 -2.69 4.26 -12.27
C ILE A 31 -1.50 4.93 -11.59
N ALA A 32 -0.82 4.19 -10.73
CA ALA A 32 0.47 4.57 -10.20
C ALA A 32 1.59 3.99 -11.08
N GLN A 33 2.70 4.72 -11.12
CA GLN A 33 3.91 4.28 -11.79
C GLN A 33 5.04 4.15 -10.78
N ARG A 34 5.85 3.10 -10.91
CA ARG A 34 7.09 2.97 -10.15
C ARG A 34 8.25 2.61 -11.07
N SER A 35 9.40 3.22 -10.79
CA SER A 35 10.65 2.81 -11.40
C SER A 35 11.17 1.57 -10.68
N THR A 36 11.46 0.52 -11.44
CA THR A 36 12.07 -0.71 -10.97
C THR A 36 13.38 -0.94 -11.72
N LEU A 37 14.31 -1.64 -11.10
CA LEU A 37 15.49 -2.15 -11.80
C LEU A 37 15.20 -3.57 -12.23
N LYS A 38 15.28 -3.83 -13.52
CA LYS A 38 15.20 -5.18 -14.06
C LYS A 38 16.57 -5.58 -14.59
N MET A 39 17.03 -6.76 -14.19
CA MET A 39 18.24 -7.33 -14.77
C MET A 39 17.92 -7.88 -16.16
N VAL A 40 18.62 -7.39 -17.17
CA VAL A 40 18.52 -7.85 -18.56
C VAL A 40 19.88 -8.36 -19.03
N GLN A 41 19.86 -9.33 -19.94
CA GLN A 41 21.08 -9.78 -20.63
C GLN A 41 21.20 -9.06 -21.96
N GLN A 42 22.35 -8.44 -22.21
CA GLN A 42 22.63 -7.75 -23.46
C GLN A 42 23.77 -8.45 -24.22
N PRO A 43 23.66 -8.58 -25.55
CA PRO A 43 24.72 -9.15 -26.37
C PRO A 43 25.89 -8.17 -26.49
N CYS A 44 27.09 -8.71 -26.54
CA CYS A 44 28.31 -7.93 -26.60
C CYS A 44 28.64 -7.52 -28.03
N ILE A 45 28.92 -6.23 -28.24
CA ILE A 45 29.29 -5.72 -29.56
C ILE A 45 30.74 -6.12 -29.91
N ASN A 46 31.66 -6.06 -28.94
CA ASN A 46 33.06 -6.45 -29.08
C ASN A 46 33.41 -7.49 -28.00
N LYS A 47 33.96 -8.64 -28.40
CA LYS A 47 34.21 -9.82 -27.54
C LYS A 47 35.23 -9.59 -26.39
N GLU A 48 35.83 -8.40 -26.29
CA GLU A 48 36.93 -8.10 -25.37
C GLU A 48 36.49 -7.81 -23.93
N GLN A 49 35.20 -7.55 -23.67
CA GLN A 49 34.70 -7.19 -22.33
C GLN A 49 33.59 -8.10 -21.80
N CYS A 50 33.45 -9.32 -22.33
CA CYS A 50 32.32 -10.18 -21.99
C CYS A 50 32.69 -11.53 -21.40
N GLY A 51 31.76 -12.03 -20.56
CA GLY A 51 31.83 -13.39 -20.03
C GLY A 51 31.75 -14.43 -21.16
N LYS A 52 32.08 -15.69 -20.83
CA LYS A 52 32.26 -16.80 -21.78
C LYS A 52 31.10 -17.03 -22.77
N ASN A 53 29.90 -16.55 -22.46
CA ASN A 53 28.70 -16.78 -23.26
C ASN A 53 28.38 -15.64 -24.25
N GLY A 54 29.17 -14.55 -24.29
CA GLY A 54 28.93 -13.43 -25.20
C GLY A 54 27.79 -12.48 -24.79
N TYR A 55 27.35 -12.55 -23.53
CA TYR A 55 26.37 -11.68 -22.91
C TYR A 55 26.90 -11.11 -21.60
N TYR A 56 26.45 -9.90 -21.23
CA TYR A 56 26.61 -9.34 -19.89
C TYR A 56 25.25 -8.98 -19.29
N SER A 57 25.17 -9.02 -17.97
CA SER A 57 23.98 -8.60 -17.22
C SER A 57 24.05 -7.11 -16.91
N GLN A 58 22.96 -6.40 -17.16
CA GLN A 58 22.82 -4.99 -16.79
C GLN A 58 21.50 -4.79 -16.06
N ASN A 59 21.50 -3.98 -15.00
CA ASN A 59 20.27 -3.47 -14.41
C ASN A 59 19.81 -2.26 -15.23
N VAL A 60 18.64 -2.38 -15.85
CA VAL A 60 18.01 -1.29 -16.60
C VAL A 60 16.81 -0.76 -15.83
N PRO A 61 16.62 0.57 -15.75
CA PRO A 61 15.42 1.14 -15.18
C PRO A 61 14.23 0.83 -16.10
N MET A 62 13.17 0.29 -15.52
CA MET A 62 11.89 0.05 -16.17
C MET A 62 10.78 0.76 -15.39
N VAL A 63 9.78 1.26 -16.11
CA VAL A 63 8.57 1.80 -15.50
C VAL A 63 7.52 0.71 -15.47
N GLU A 64 7.05 0.38 -14.27
CA GLU A 64 5.88 -0.47 -14.06
C GLU A 64 4.67 0.41 -13.77
N SER A 65 3.53 0.12 -14.39
CA SER A 65 2.25 0.75 -14.10
C SER A 65 1.34 -0.24 -13.40
N TYR A 66 0.70 0.18 -12.31
CA TYR A 66 -0.24 -0.66 -11.55
C TYR A 66 -1.40 0.18 -11.03
N VAL A 67 -2.56 -0.47 -10.85
CA VAL A 67 -3.74 0.18 -10.28
C VAL A 67 -3.61 0.16 -8.76
N THR A 68 -3.83 1.31 -8.13
CA THR A 68 -3.86 1.44 -6.68
C THR A 68 -5.04 2.31 -6.24
N ASP A 69 -5.64 1.98 -5.11
CA ASP A 69 -6.62 2.85 -4.46
C ASP A 69 -5.89 3.93 -3.68
N VAL A 70 -5.80 5.13 -4.24
CA VAL A 70 -5.04 6.25 -3.65
C VAL A 70 -5.63 6.73 -2.32
N ASN A 71 -6.90 6.39 -2.06
CA ASN A 71 -7.58 6.75 -0.82
C ASN A 71 -7.49 5.67 0.25
N ALA A 72 -6.92 4.49 -0.04
CA ALA A 72 -6.93 3.36 0.89
C ALA A 72 -6.29 3.69 2.25
N GLY A 73 -5.16 4.42 2.24
CA GLY A 73 -4.47 4.85 3.46
C GLY A 73 -5.33 5.77 4.32
N SER A 74 -5.79 6.89 3.76
CA SER A 74 -6.63 7.86 4.47
C SER A 74 -7.97 7.27 4.93
N ARG A 75 -8.58 6.40 4.13
CA ARG A 75 -9.79 5.67 4.51
C ARG A 75 -9.55 4.78 5.73
N SER A 76 -8.41 4.07 5.76
CA SER A 76 -8.02 3.22 6.87
C SER A 76 -7.76 4.04 8.14
N GLU A 77 -7.03 5.15 8.02
CA GLU A 77 -6.76 6.06 9.14
C GLU A 77 -8.05 6.63 9.73
N PHE A 78 -8.96 7.13 8.89
CA PHE A 78 -10.26 7.64 9.32
C PHE A 78 -11.08 6.56 10.04
N TYR A 79 -11.13 5.34 9.49
CA TYR A 79 -11.81 4.21 10.11
C TYR A 79 -11.29 3.95 11.53
N TYR A 80 -9.97 3.87 11.71
CA TYR A 80 -9.38 3.61 13.02
C TYR A 80 -9.57 4.78 13.99
N GLY A 81 -9.52 6.03 13.51
CA GLY A 81 -9.84 7.22 14.30
C GLY A 81 -11.28 7.18 14.82
N CYS A 82 -12.24 6.82 13.95
CA CYS A 82 -13.65 6.66 14.33
C CYS A 82 -13.84 5.50 15.35
N MET A 83 -13.20 4.35 15.12
CA MET A 83 -13.25 3.23 16.07
C MET A 83 -12.71 3.64 17.45
N HIS A 84 -11.61 4.40 17.48
CA HIS A 84 -11.01 4.90 18.71
C HIS A 84 -11.96 5.85 19.46
N GLN A 85 -12.60 6.79 18.75
CA GLN A 85 -13.61 7.68 19.34
C GLN A 85 -14.80 6.92 19.92
N LYS A 86 -15.14 5.75 19.35
CA LYS A 86 -16.20 4.85 19.84
C LYS A 86 -15.74 3.86 20.91
N GLY A 87 -14.50 3.98 21.40
CA GLY A 87 -13.96 3.18 22.50
C GLY A 87 -13.20 1.93 22.08
N TRP A 88 -12.93 1.73 20.78
CA TRP A 88 -12.24 0.56 20.27
C TRP A 88 -10.84 0.89 19.78
N LYS A 89 -9.84 0.18 20.29
CA LYS A 89 -8.45 0.32 19.86
C LYS A 89 -8.01 -0.91 19.07
N GLN A 90 -7.24 -0.68 18.01
CA GLN A 90 -6.57 -1.77 17.30
C GLN A 90 -5.53 -2.41 18.23
N ILE A 91 -5.61 -3.73 18.40
CA ILE A 91 -4.56 -4.52 19.05
C ILE A 91 -3.64 -5.01 17.94
N THR A 92 -2.53 -4.30 17.72
CA THR A 92 -1.42 -4.81 16.91
C THR A 92 -0.66 -5.82 17.75
N LYS A 93 -0.78 -7.11 17.43
CA LYS A 93 0.17 -8.11 17.94
C LYS A 93 1.50 -7.83 17.25
N SER A 94 2.45 -7.22 17.96
CA SER A 94 3.85 -7.22 17.53
C SER A 94 4.34 -8.66 17.61
N LEU A 95 4.58 -9.29 16.46
CA LEU A 95 5.45 -10.46 16.40
C LEU A 95 6.87 -9.94 16.59
N LEU A 96 7.32 -9.93 17.86
CA LEU A 96 8.73 -9.90 18.23
C LEU A 96 9.18 -11.35 18.45
#